data_AF-A0A380FEA1-F1
#
_entry.id   AF-A0A380FEA1-F1
#
_cell.length_a   1.000
_cell.length_b   1.000
_cell.length_c   1.000
_cell.angle_alpha   90.00
_cell.angle_beta   90.00
_cell.angle_gamma   90.00
#
_symmetry.space_group_name_H-M   'P 1'
#
loop_
_entity.id
_entity.type
_entity.pdbx_description
1 polymer ?
#
loop_
_entity_poly.entity_id
_entity_poly.type
_entity_poly.pdbx_seq_one_letter_code
_entity_poly.pdbx_strand_id
1 'polypeptide(L)' 'MDKKFRITDQILTDIEAGKITGINGSNYLLIEFPSNEVPVYTNKLFYEIQTMGYIPIIAHPERNKAIVQDLDVLF' A
#
# COMPACT_ATOMS: atom_id res chain seq x y z
N MET A 1 -8.79 -15.50 -3.27
CA MET A 1 -8.38 -14.72 -4.46
C MET A 1 -7.70 -13.48 -3.93
N ASP A 2 -6.39 -13.39 -4.12
CA ASP A 2 -5.60 -12.30 -3.56
C ASP A 2 -5.92 -11.01 -4.31
N LYS A 3 -6.35 -9.99 -3.56
CA LYS A 3 -6.69 -8.68 -4.10
C LYS A 3 -5.59 -7.70 -3.74
N LYS A 4 -5.17 -6.92 -4.73
CA LYS A 4 -4.35 -5.72 -4.53
C LYS A 4 -5.24 -4.49 -4.50
N PHE A 5 -4.90 -3.54 -3.65
CA PHE A 5 -5.64 -2.31 -3.47
C PHE A 5 -4.75 -1.14 -3.87
N ARG A 6 -5.27 -0.24 -4.70
CA ARG A 6 -4.52 0.96 -5.06
C ARG A 6 -4.47 1.89 -3.86
N ILE A 7 -3.30 2.45 -3.55
CA ILE A 7 -3.20 3.43 -2.47
C ILE A 7 -4.06 4.66 -2.80
N THR A 8 -4.82 5.10 -1.82
CA THR A 8 -5.64 6.32 -1.84
C THR A 8 -5.64 6.91 -0.43
N ASP A 9 -6.11 8.15 -0.30
CA ASP A 9 -6.41 8.79 0.97
C ASP A 9 -7.51 8.06 1.78
N GLN A 10 -8.41 7.33 1.11
CA GLN A 10 -9.51 6.61 1.76
C GLN A 10 -9.14 5.24 2.33
N ILE A 11 -7.96 4.71 2.00
CA ILE A 11 -7.59 3.32 2.30
C ILE A 11 -7.69 2.96 3.79
N LEU A 12 -7.40 3.89 4.70
CA LEU A 12 -7.52 3.66 6.15
C LEU A 12 -8.98 3.39 6.54
N THR A 13 -9.90 4.23 6.08
CA THR A 13 -11.34 4.05 6.33
C THR A 13 -11.87 2.78 5.67
N ASP A 14 -11.35 2.39 4.51
CA ASP A 14 -11.76 1.16 3.84
C ASP A 14 -11.24 -0.09 4.56
N ILE A 15 -10.08 -0.01 5.24
CA ILE A 15 -9.59 -1.05 6.16
C ILE A 15 -10.50 -1.13 7.39
N GLU A 16 -10.80 -0.01 8.04
CA GLU A 16 -11.69 0.03 9.22
C GLU A 16 -13.10 -0.49 8.92
N ALA A 17 -13.62 -0.19 7.73
CA ALA A 17 -14.90 -0.67 7.26
C ALA A 17 -14.90 -2.15 6.80
N GLY A 18 -13.76 -2.85 6.88
CA GLY A 18 -13.62 -4.25 6.49
C GLY A 18 -13.74 -4.50 4.98
N LYS A 19 -13.63 -3.46 4.14
CA LYS A 19 -13.69 -3.59 2.68
C LYS A 19 -12.36 -4.06 2.09
N ILE A 20 -11.27 -3.77 2.79
CA ILE A 20 -9.91 -4.19 2.46
C ILE A 20 -9.52 -5.30 3.40
N THR A 21 -9.16 -6.45 2.84
CA THR A 21 -8.71 -7.62 3.59
C THR A 21 -7.34 -8.05 3.10
N GLY A 22 -6.53 -8.60 4.00
CA GLY A 22 -5.23 -9.12 3.62
C GLY A 22 -5.29 -10.43 2.87
N ILE A 23 -4.14 -10.81 2.33
CA ILE A 23 -3.91 -12.06 1.59
C ILE A 23 -4.43 -13.23 2.43
N ASN A 24 -5.37 -14.01 1.89
CA ASN A 24 -6.00 -15.14 2.58
C ASN A 24 -6.48 -14.85 4.02
N GLY A 25 -6.98 -13.63 4.29
CA GLY A 25 -7.47 -13.24 5.62
C GLY A 25 -6.38 -12.98 6.66
N SER A 26 -5.12 -12.91 6.24
CA SER A 26 -4.01 -12.47 7.07
C SER A 26 -3.97 -10.95 7.22
N ASN A 27 -2.99 -10.46 7.98
CA ASN A 27 -2.72 -9.03 8.14
C ASN A 27 -1.84 -8.45 7.01
N TYR A 28 -1.48 -9.24 5.99
CA TYR A 28 -0.64 -8.75 4.88
C TYR A 28 -1.50 -8.09 3.79
N LEU A 29 -1.36 -6.78 3.61
CA LEU A 29 -2.12 -6.00 2.62
C LEU A 29 -1.27 -5.76 1.37
N LEU A 30 -1.75 -6.22 0.20
CA LEU A 30 -1.12 -5.87 -1.08
C LEU A 30 -1.56 -4.48 -1.53
N ILE A 31 -0.63 -3.53 -1.54
CA ILE A 31 -0.86 -2.14 -1.91
C ILE A 31 -0.14 -1.82 -3.23
N GLU A 32 -0.90 -1.33 -4.22
CA GLU A 32 -0.37 -0.93 -5.53
C GLU A 32 -0.29 0.60 -5.63
N PHE A 33 0.86 1.13 -6.04
CA PHE A 33 1.03 2.56 -6.29
C PHE A 33 0.49 2.99 -7.67
N PRO A 34 0.21 4.29 -7.88
CA PRO A 34 0.11 4.85 -9.22
C PRO A 34 1.33 4.51 -10.06
N SER A 35 1.17 4.25 -11.35
CA SER A 35 2.27 3.74 -12.20
C SER A 35 3.45 4.70 -12.37
N ASN A 36 3.27 6.01 -12.15
CA ASN A 36 4.29 7.02 -12.43
C ASN A 36 4.87 7.68 -11.17
N GLU A 37 4.31 7.43 -9.99
CA GLU A 37 4.68 8.16 -8.78
C GLU A 37 4.46 7.32 -7.51
N VAL A 38 5.18 7.66 -6.46
CA VAL A 38 4.86 7.25 -5.09
C VAL A 38 4.19 8.46 -4.42
N PRO A 39 2.95 8.34 -3.92
CA PRO A 39 2.28 9.49 -3.30
C PRO A 39 3.05 10.00 -2.08
N VAL A 40 3.13 11.32 -1.91
CA VAL A 40 3.89 11.95 -0.81
C VAL A 40 3.41 11.58 0.59
N TYR A 41 2.16 11.16 0.72
CA TYR A 41 1.56 10.72 1.98
C TYR A 41 1.80 9.24 2.31
N THR A 42 2.52 8.49 1.45
CA THR A 42 2.73 7.05 1.58
C THR A 42 3.33 6.67 2.93
N ASN A 43 4.38 7.34 3.38
CA ASN A 43 5.06 6.99 4.64
C ASN A 43 4.15 7.14 5.86
N LYS A 44 3.40 8.25 5.95
CA LYS A 44 2.42 8.46 7.01
C LYS A 44 1.35 7.37 6.98
N LEU A 45 0.83 7.08 5.78
CA LEU A 45 -0.23 6.11 5.60
C LEU A 45 0.24 4.69 5.97
N PHE A 46 1.45 4.30 5.57
CA PHE A 46 2.03 3.01 5.91
C PHE A 46 2.27 2.87 7.40
N TYR A 47 2.69 3.94 8.08
CA TYR A 47 2.78 3.96 9.53
C TYR A 47 1.41 3.69 10.17
N GLU A 48 0.35 4.38 9.76
CA GLU A 48 -1.01 4.16 10.29
C GLU A 48 -1.53 2.74 9.99
N ILE A 49 -1.27 2.20 8.80
CA ILE A 49 -1.62 0.79 8.50
C ILE A 49 -0.92 -0.17 9.46
N GLN A 50 0.35 0.10 9.78
CA GLN A 50 1.12 -0.72 10.72
C GLN A 50 0.62 -0.58 12.16
N THR A 51 0.22 0.61 12.61
CA THR A 51 -0.38 0.81 13.95
C THR A 51 -1.72 0.09 14.08
N MET A 52 -2.47 -0.07 12.98
CA MET A 52 -3.70 -0.88 12.91
C MET A 52 -3.42 -2.40 12.93
N GLY A 53 -2.17 -2.85 12.95
CA GLY A 53 -1.77 -4.26 13.01
C GLY A 53 -1.64 -4.96 11.65
N TYR A 54 -1.70 -4.22 10.55
CA TYR A 54 -1.49 -4.71 9.19
C TYR A 54 -0.05 -4.52 8.72
N ILE A 55 0.37 -5.33 7.76
CA ILE A 55 1.70 -5.28 7.13
C ILE A 55 1.49 -4.91 5.66
N PRO A 56 1.78 -3.66 5.24
CA PRO A 56 1.68 -3.27 3.85
C PRO A 56 2.80 -3.92 3.03
N ILE A 57 2.43 -4.57 1.94
CA ILE A 57 3.33 -5.15 0.93
C ILE A 57 3.12 -4.38 -0.36
N ILE A 58 4.19 -3.79 -0.90
CA ILE A 58 4.14 -3.05 -2.15
C ILE A 58 4.01 -4.04 -3.31
N ALA A 59 2.90 -3.97 -4.03
CA ALA A 59 2.63 -4.79 -5.19
C ALA A 59 3.28 -4.19 -6.44
N HIS A 60 3.95 -5.04 -7.21
CA HIS A 60 4.57 -4.69 -8.48
C HIS A 60 5.46 -3.43 -8.47
N PRO A 61 6.40 -3.27 -7.52
CA PRO A 61 7.27 -2.09 -7.47
C PRO A 61 8.06 -1.88 -8.78
N GLU A 62 8.36 -2.95 -9.51
CA GLU A 62 9.03 -2.94 -10.82
C GLU A 62 8.23 -2.21 -11.91
N ARG A 63 6.92 -2.00 -11.72
CA ARG A 63 6.04 -1.31 -12.66
C ARG A 63 5.86 0.18 -12.32
N ASN A 64 6.35 0.64 -11.18
CA ASN A 64 6.28 2.03 -10.76
C ASN A 64 7.51 2.79 -11.27
N LYS A 65 7.30 3.79 -12.13
CA LYS A 65 8.42 4.53 -12.74
C LYS A 65 9.25 5.31 -11.72
N ALA A 66 8.64 5.87 -10.68
CA ALA A 66 9.37 6.61 -9.66
C ALA A 66 10.32 5.69 -8.89
N ILE A 67 9.86 4.49 -8.49
CA ILE A 67 10.70 3.49 -7.82
C ILE A 67 11.81 2.98 -8.76
N VAL A 68 11.50 2.75 -10.04
CA VAL A 68 12.50 2.30 -11.02
C VAL A 68 13.57 3.37 -11.28
N GLN A 69 13.20 4.65 -11.23
CA GLN A 69 14.14 5.76 -11.40
C GLN A 69 14.97 6.03 -10.15
N ASP A 70 14.38 5.86 -8.98
CA ASP A 70 15.01 6.09 -7.68
C ASP A 70 14.54 5.05 -6.66
N LEU A 71 15.43 4.13 -6.30
CA LEU A 71 15.14 3.08 -5.31
C LEU A 71 15.01 3.64 -3.89
N ASP A 72 15.53 4.84 -3.64
CA ASP A 72 15.51 5.49 -2.33
C ASP A 72 14.23 6.31 -2.10
N VAL A 73 13.30 6.36 -3.07
CA VAL A 73 12.05 7.14 -2.98
C VAL A 73 11.14 6.78 -1.79
N LEU A 74 11.40 5.65 -1.13
CA LEU A 74 10.68 5.17 0.06
C LEU A 74 11.46 5.32 1.38
N PHE A 75 12.69 5.84 1.35
CA PHE A 75 13.61 5.90 2.49
C PHE A 75 13.97 7.32 2.93
#